data_AF-N6UW67-F1
#
_entry.id   AF-N6UW67-F1
#
_cell.length_a   1.000
_cell.length_b   1.000
_cell.length_c   1.000
_cell.angle_alpha   90.00
_cell.angle_beta   90.00
_cell.angle_gamma   90.00
#
_symmetry.space_group_name_H-M   'P 1'
#
loop_
_entity.id
_entity.type
_entity.pdbx_description
1 polymer ?
#
loop_
_entity_poly.entity_id
_entity_poly.type
_entity_poly.pdbx_seq_one_letter_code
_entity_poly.pdbx_strand_id
1 'polypeptide(L)'
;KKGISNVRVKKLKEQKKKGRRRGPGSRRGAKGARTPQKERWMATIRALRKTLKHLRDEGKIDTKTYRKLYRMAKGGAFRSRAHLFLYMKEHEILK
;
A
#
# COMPACT_ATOMS: atom_id res chain seq x y z
N LYS A 1 -19.95 17.46 -35.28
CA LYS A 1 -18.67 16.68 -35.13
C LYS A 1 -19.01 15.25 -34.72
N LYS A 2 -18.54 14.24 -35.46
CA LYS A 2 -18.76 12.82 -35.12
C LYS A 2 -17.71 12.39 -34.06
N GLY A 3 -18.15 11.90 -32.90
CA GLY A 3 -17.26 11.47 -31.82
C GLY A 3 -16.74 10.03 -32.03
N ILE A 4 -15.56 9.72 -31.49
CA ILE A 4 -14.99 8.36 -31.52
C ILE A 4 -15.55 7.55 -30.34
N SER A 5 -16.01 6.32 -30.61
CA SER A 5 -16.58 5.44 -29.57
C SER A 5 -15.52 4.83 -28.66
N ASN A 6 -15.80 4.78 -27.34
CA ASN A 6 -14.88 4.29 -26.32
C ASN A 6 -15.16 2.84 -25.85
N VAL A 7 -16.07 2.13 -26.52
CA VAL A 7 -16.58 0.81 -26.08
C VAL A 7 -15.45 -0.22 -25.94
N ARG A 8 -14.56 -0.32 -26.95
CA ARG A 8 -13.45 -1.28 -26.94
C ARG A 8 -12.46 -0.97 -25.80
N VAL A 9 -12.18 0.30 -25.54
CA VAL A 9 -11.29 0.74 -24.45
C VAL A 9 -11.88 0.38 -23.09
N LYS A 10 -13.18 0.57 -22.87
CA LYS A 10 -13.88 0.18 -21.64
C LYS A 10 -13.81 -1.33 -21.40
N LYS A 11 -14.12 -2.14 -22.43
CA LYS A 11 -14.00 -3.60 -22.38
C LYS A 11 -12.59 -4.05 -21.99
N LEU A 12 -11.54 -3.43 -22.55
CA LEU A 12 -10.15 -3.71 -22.19
C LEU A 12 -9.81 -3.32 -20.74
N LYS A 13 -10.29 -2.15 -20.28
CA LYS A 13 -10.07 -1.68 -18.90
C LYS A 13 -10.70 -2.63 -17.88
N GLU A 14 -11.89 -3.15 -18.15
CA GLU A 14 -12.55 -4.15 -17.29
C GLU A 14 -11.76 -5.46 -17.19
N GLN A 15 -11.27 -5.98 -18.32
CA GLN A 15 -10.43 -7.19 -18.31
C GLN A 15 -9.13 -6.95 -17.51
N LYS A 16 -8.50 -5.77 -17.68
CA LYS A 16 -7.32 -5.38 -16.89
C LYS A 16 -7.62 -5.18 -15.41
N LYS A 17 -8.83 -4.73 -15.03
CA LYS A 17 -9.26 -4.59 -13.62
C LYS A 17 -9.40 -5.97 -12.96
N LYS A 18 -9.90 -6.97 -13.70
CA LYS A 18 -9.96 -8.38 -13.27
C LYS A 18 -8.58 -9.09 -13.20
N GLY A 19 -7.50 -8.40 -13.55
CA GLY A 19 -6.14 -8.96 -13.55
C GLY A 19 -5.70 -9.64 -14.86
N ARG A 20 -6.59 -9.75 -15.86
CA ARG A 20 -6.28 -10.34 -17.17
C ARG A 20 -5.43 -9.39 -18.03
N ARG A 21 -4.76 -9.92 -19.07
CA ARG A 21 -3.90 -9.15 -20.00
C ARG A 21 -2.76 -8.39 -19.30
N ARG A 22 -2.22 -8.96 -18.22
CA ARG A 22 -1.10 -8.42 -17.44
C ARG A 22 0.12 -9.35 -17.43
N GLY A 23 0.20 -10.36 -18.30
CA GLY A 23 1.35 -11.29 -18.37
C GLY A 23 2.63 -10.61 -18.89
N PRO A 24 3.81 -11.25 -18.76
CA PRO A 24 5.10 -10.71 -19.18
C PRO A 24 5.11 -10.23 -20.64
N GLY A 25 4.60 -11.02 -21.59
CA GLY A 25 4.56 -10.64 -23.01
C GLY A 25 3.68 -9.44 -23.35
N SER A 26 2.74 -9.06 -22.46
CA SER A 26 1.94 -7.83 -22.61
C SER A 26 2.59 -6.60 -21.95
N ARG A 27 3.66 -6.79 -21.17
CA ARG A 27 4.36 -5.71 -20.47
C ARG A 27 5.54 -5.26 -21.29
N ARG A 28 5.68 -3.94 -21.46
CA ARG A 28 6.85 -3.29 -22.03
C ARG A 28 7.54 -2.47 -20.93
N GLY A 29 8.86 -2.36 -20.99
CA GLY A 29 9.71 -1.62 -20.04
C GLY A 29 10.29 -2.47 -18.90
N ALA A 30 11.31 -1.91 -18.24
CA ALA A 30 12.08 -2.58 -17.19
C ALA A 30 11.29 -2.80 -15.87
N LYS A 31 11.81 -3.69 -15.02
CA LYS A 31 11.30 -3.95 -13.67
C LYS A 31 11.40 -2.65 -12.84
N GLY A 32 10.25 -2.11 -12.44
CA GLY A 32 10.18 -0.86 -11.68
C GLY A 32 9.68 0.34 -12.48
N ALA A 33 9.69 0.30 -13.82
CA ALA A 33 9.20 1.42 -14.64
C ALA A 33 7.70 1.73 -14.41
N ARG A 34 6.88 0.70 -14.17
CA ARG A 34 5.44 0.85 -13.89
C ARG A 34 5.12 1.11 -12.42
N THR A 35 6.04 0.80 -11.52
CA THR A 35 5.90 0.99 -10.07
C THR A 35 7.29 1.30 -9.50
N PRO A 36 7.72 2.57 -9.55
CA PRO A 36 9.03 2.98 -9.05
C PRO A 36 9.22 2.61 -7.57
N GLN A 37 10.45 2.27 -7.20
CA GLN A 37 10.76 1.83 -5.84
C GLN A 37 10.45 2.91 -4.79
N LYS A 38 10.79 4.18 -5.09
CA LYS A 38 10.51 5.32 -4.20
C LYS A 38 9.02 5.52 -3.98
N GLU A 39 8.21 5.46 -5.04
CA GLU A 39 6.75 5.59 -4.92
C GLU A 39 6.14 4.46 -4.11
N ARG A 40 6.59 3.23 -4.36
CA ARG A 40 6.16 2.05 -3.58
C ARG A 40 6.49 2.22 -2.09
N TRP A 41 7.71 2.63 -1.78
CA TRP A 41 8.13 2.91 -0.41
C TRP A 41 7.28 4.01 0.24
N MET A 42 7.09 5.14 -0.46
CA MET A 42 6.28 6.25 0.03
C MET A 42 4.83 5.81 0.32
N ALA A 43 4.21 5.02 -0.57
CA ALA A 43 2.87 4.51 -0.37
C ALA A 43 2.77 3.63 0.90
N THR A 44 3.72 2.70 1.07
CA THR A 44 3.78 1.83 2.25
C THR A 44 3.98 2.61 3.55
N ILE A 45 5.02 3.46 3.61
CA ILE A 45 5.36 4.16 4.85
C ILE A 45 4.29 5.18 5.26
N ARG A 46 3.67 5.88 4.30
CA ARG A 46 2.57 6.83 4.58
C ARG A 46 1.35 6.10 5.14
N ALA A 47 0.99 4.95 4.58
CA ALA A 47 -0.12 4.14 5.08
C ALA A 47 0.14 3.64 6.52
N LEU A 48 1.35 3.18 6.82
CA LEU A 48 1.75 2.75 8.16
C LEU A 48 1.71 3.91 9.16
N ARG A 49 2.32 5.04 8.84
CA ARG A 49 2.35 6.23 9.71
C ARG A 49 0.95 6.79 9.98
N LYS A 50 0.09 6.84 8.95
CA LYS A 50 -1.31 7.24 9.10
C LYS A 50 -2.06 6.30 10.06
N THR A 51 -1.83 4.99 9.94
CA THR A 51 -2.44 3.99 10.84
C THR A 51 -1.97 4.18 12.28
N LEU A 52 -0.66 4.34 12.50
CA LEU A 52 -0.10 4.57 13.83
C LEU A 52 -0.61 5.87 14.46
N LYS A 53 -0.70 6.95 13.67
CA LYS A 53 -1.26 8.22 14.14
C LYS A 53 -2.71 8.04 14.59
N HIS A 54 -3.52 7.37 13.78
CA HIS A 54 -4.91 7.10 14.09
C HIS A 54 -5.08 6.27 15.37
N LEU A 55 -4.32 5.19 15.55
CA LEU A 55 -4.38 4.37 16.77
C LEU A 55 -4.00 5.15 18.03
N ARG A 56 -3.04 6.07 17.92
CA ARG A 56 -2.67 6.97 19.02
C ARG A 56 -3.78 7.96 19.34
N ASP A 57 -4.35 8.57 18.30
CA ASP A 57 -5.41 9.59 18.45
C ASP A 57 -6.70 8.96 19.03
N GLU A 58 -6.96 7.67 18.77
CA GLU A 58 -8.03 6.89 19.40
C GLU A 58 -7.69 6.37 20.82
N GLY A 59 -6.46 6.58 21.29
CA GLY A 59 -6.01 6.09 22.61
C GLY A 59 -5.75 4.58 22.69
N LYS A 60 -5.76 3.85 21.57
CA LYS A 60 -5.47 2.40 21.52
C LYS A 60 -4.00 2.08 21.79
N ILE A 61 -3.10 3.04 21.55
CA ILE A 61 -1.67 2.93 21.85
C ILE A 61 -1.20 4.17 22.60
N ASP A 62 -0.26 3.99 23.52
CA ASP A 62 0.37 5.10 24.23
C ASP A 62 1.42 5.81 23.35
N THR A 63 1.84 6.99 23.80
CA THR A 63 2.81 7.82 23.06
C THR A 63 4.18 7.14 22.96
N LYS A 64 4.59 6.35 23.96
CA LYS A 64 5.89 5.65 23.95
C LYS A 64 5.89 4.54 22.90
N THR A 65 4.84 3.73 22.86
CA THR A 65 4.67 2.68 21.85
C THR A 65 4.56 3.28 20.45
N TYR A 66 3.78 4.35 20.26
CA TYR A 66 3.72 5.06 18.98
C TYR A 66 5.13 5.44 18.48
N ARG A 67 5.96 6.05 19.33
CA ARG A 67 7.33 6.44 18.97
C ARG A 67 8.23 5.25 18.64
N LYS A 68 8.08 4.11 19.33
CA LYS A 68 8.83 2.87 19.03
C LYS A 68 8.43 2.32 17.66
N LEU A 69 7.13 2.11 17.44
CA LEU A 69 6.60 1.56 16.20
C LEU A 69 6.84 2.48 15.00
N TYR A 70 6.80 3.79 15.20
CA TYR A 70 7.11 4.76 14.14
C TYR A 70 8.56 4.65 13.67
N ARG A 71 9.52 4.47 14.59
CA ARG A 71 10.94 4.27 14.26
C ARG A 71 11.15 2.94 13.54
N MET A 72 10.49 1.86 13.99
CA MET A 72 10.52 0.57 13.30
C MET A 72 9.95 0.66 11.88
N ALA A 73 8.83 1.39 11.70
CA ALA A 73 8.26 1.63 10.39
C ALA A 73 9.22 2.43 9.48
N LYS A 74 9.91 3.47 10.01
CA LYS A 74 10.96 4.19 9.27
C LYS A 74 12.05 3.24 8.77
N GLY A 75 12.43 2.26 9.57
CA GLY A 75 13.42 1.23 9.21
C GLY A 75 12.92 0.14 8.27
N GLY A 76 11.65 0.14 7.87
CA GLY A 76 11.09 -0.86 6.95
C GLY A 76 10.76 -2.21 7.59
N ALA A 77 10.63 -2.27 8.92
CA ALA A 77 10.29 -3.51 9.64
C ALA A 77 8.93 -4.11 9.21
N PHE A 78 8.00 -3.26 8.76
CA PHE A 78 6.65 -3.68 8.36
C PHE A 78 6.48 -3.68 6.84
N ARG A 79 5.91 -4.76 6.30
CA ARG A 79 5.67 -4.96 4.86
C ARG A 79 4.33 -4.37 4.42
N SER A 80 3.37 -4.32 5.34
CA SER A 80 2.00 -3.86 5.11
C SER A 80 1.35 -3.45 6.44
N ARG A 81 0.15 -2.83 6.37
CA ARG A 81 -0.67 -2.57 7.56
C ARG A 81 -1.03 -3.86 8.31
N ALA A 82 -1.31 -4.94 7.60
CA ALA A 82 -1.60 -6.23 8.21
C ALA A 82 -0.40 -6.77 9.01
N HIS A 83 0.83 -6.62 8.49
CA HIS A 83 2.03 -7.01 9.22
C HIS A 83 2.23 -6.18 10.50
N LEU A 84 1.91 -4.88 10.46
CA LEU A 84 1.92 -4.03 11.65
C LEU A 84 0.92 -4.52 12.71
N PHE A 85 -0.32 -4.84 12.30
CA PHE A 85 -1.34 -5.35 13.23
C PHE A 85 -0.98 -6.71 13.81
N LEU A 86 -0.41 -7.61 13.01
CA LEU A 86 0.09 -8.90 13.49
C LEU A 86 1.15 -8.70 14.59
N TYR A 87 2.15 -7.86 14.32
CA TYR A 87 3.18 -7.53 15.30
C TYR A 87 2.59 -6.94 16.59
N MET A 88 1.62 -6.03 16.47
CA MET A 88 0.95 -5.45 17.64
C MET A 88 0.19 -6.49 18.46
N LYS A 89 -0.43 -7.47 17.81
CA LYS A 89 -1.15 -8.57 18.48
C LYS A 89 -0.18 -9.52 19.18
N GLU A 90 0.91 -9.90 18.52
CA GLU A 90 1.93 -10.79 19.08
C GLU A 90 2.62 -10.21 20.31
N HIS A 91 2.77 -8.88 20.37
CA HIS A 91 3.38 -8.17 21.49
C HIS A 91 2.38 -7.58 22.50
N GLU A 92 1.09 -7.96 22.41
CA GLU A 92 0.03 -7.52 23.33
C GLU A 92 -0.05 -5.98 23.47
N ILE A 93 0.28 -5.27 22.39
CA ILE A 93 0.31 -3.81 22.34
C ILE A 93 -1.10 -3.23 22.20
N LEU A 94 -1.98 -3.97 21.52
CA LEU A 94 -3.38 -3.64 21.41
C LEU A 94 -4.10 -4.25 22.61
N LYS A 95 -4.71 -3.40 23.43
CA LYS A 95 -5.77 -3.83 24.34
C LYS A 95 -7.03 -4.21 23.55
#